data_AF-A0A1F6S2Q4-F1
#
_entry.id   AF-A0A1F6S2Q4-F1
#
_cell.length_a   1.000
_cell.length_b   1.000
_cell.length_c   1.000
_cell.angle_alpha   90.00
_cell.angle_beta   90.00
_cell.angle_gamma   90.00
#
_symmetry.space_group_name_H-M   'P 1'
#
loop_
_entity.id
_entity.type
_entity.pdbx_description
1 polymer ?
#
loop_
_entity_poly.entity_id
_entity_poly.type
_entity_poly.pdbx_seq_one_letter_code
_entity_poly.pdbx_strand_id
1 'polypeptide(L)'
;MIKMNQENEPHTKYRMNKISSDKKCNWFFCQDLVWGKNFSAGFTLLEILLVIALIAILAVIVIFAINPGRQLAQARNAQRKVDTNTILNAVYQYALDNNGNLPDGIQSAANCLDASEAEICQTGHSDYCHVNLSELTDSGRYLVSMPQDPSGPYATANGVGYLAVKDANSRVTICAPGAELEETISVTR
;
A
#
# COMPACT_ATOMS: atom_id res chain seq x y z
N MET A 1 7.97 1.22 -60.39
CA MET A 1 9.15 1.71 -61.12
C MET A 1 10.20 2.06 -60.07
N ILE A 2 11.19 1.18 -59.83
CA ILE A 2 12.63 1.39 -60.14
C ILE A 2 13.21 2.49 -59.23
N LYS A 3 14.22 2.31 -58.36
CA LYS A 3 15.32 1.33 -58.27
C LYS A 3 15.94 1.37 -56.86
N MET A 4 16.52 0.24 -56.46
CA MET A 4 17.58 0.17 -55.44
C MET A 4 18.82 0.95 -55.91
N ASN A 5 19.64 1.47 -54.99
CA ASN A 5 21.09 1.31 -55.12
C ASN A 5 21.83 1.51 -53.79
N GLN A 6 22.57 0.47 -53.41
CA GLN A 6 23.74 0.48 -52.55
C GLN A 6 24.95 1.04 -53.31
N GLU A 7 25.84 1.74 -52.61
CA GLU A 7 27.28 1.90 -52.88
C GLU A 7 27.95 1.63 -51.50
N ASN A 8 28.78 0.60 -51.21
CA ASN A 8 30.05 0.12 -51.78
C ASN A 8 31.03 1.28 -52.03
N GLU A 9 32.09 1.53 -51.23
CA GLU A 9 33.33 0.75 -50.97
C GLU A 9 34.25 1.56 -49.98
N PRO A 10 35.55 1.27 -49.76
CA PRO A 10 36.28 0.01 -49.48
C PRO A 10 37.15 0.08 -48.20
N HIS A 11 37.67 -1.09 -47.83
CA HIS A 11 38.62 -1.38 -46.76
C HIS A 11 39.93 -0.56 -46.82
N THR A 12 40.37 0.00 -45.69
CA THR A 12 41.79 0.32 -45.46
C THR A 12 42.37 -0.50 -44.32
N LYS A 13 43.20 -1.45 -44.72
CA LYS A 13 44.05 -2.34 -43.94
C LYS A 13 45.22 -1.52 -43.35
N TYR A 14 45.24 -1.26 -42.05
CA TYR A 14 46.41 -0.64 -41.42
C TYR A 14 47.42 -1.72 -41.01
N ARG A 15 48.61 -1.62 -41.61
CA ARG A 15 49.76 -2.53 -41.52
C ARG A 15 50.52 -2.20 -40.23
N MET A 16 50.68 -3.17 -39.32
CA MET A 16 51.58 -3.00 -38.18
C MET A 16 53.03 -3.02 -38.65
N ASN A 17 53.75 -1.92 -38.42
CA ASN A 17 55.21 -1.87 -38.54
C ASN A 17 55.84 -2.06 -37.17
N LYS A 18 56.70 -3.08 -37.09
CA LYS A 18 57.52 -3.46 -35.94
C LYS A 18 58.63 -2.42 -35.78
N ILE A 19 58.56 -1.60 -34.74
CA ILE A 19 59.67 -0.71 -34.35
C ILE A 19 60.55 -1.47 -33.37
N SER A 20 61.75 -1.82 -33.83
CA SER A 20 62.82 -2.38 -33.02
C SER A 20 63.35 -1.33 -32.04
N SER A 21 63.62 -1.79 -30.82
CA SER A 21 64.36 -1.06 -29.81
C SER A 21 65.68 -0.54 -30.37
N ASP A 22 65.92 0.77 -30.23
CA ASP A 22 67.27 1.26 -30.01
C ASP A 22 67.26 2.42 -29.02
N LYS A 23 68.07 2.24 -27.99
CA LYS A 23 68.20 3.06 -26.79
C LYS A 23 68.91 4.37 -27.14
N LYS A 24 68.26 5.50 -26.88
CA LYS A 24 68.96 6.76 -26.57
C LYS A 24 68.17 7.53 -25.50
N CYS A 25 68.56 7.37 -24.24
CA CYS A 25 68.23 8.32 -23.20
C CYS A 25 69.00 9.63 -23.49
N ASN A 26 68.29 10.75 -23.60
CA ASN A 26 68.88 12.09 -23.51
C ASN A 26 67.97 13.02 -22.68
N TRP A 27 68.25 13.01 -21.38
CA TRP A 27 68.31 14.09 -20.39
C TRP A 27 67.43 15.36 -20.45
N PHE A 28 66.19 15.37 -20.96
CA PHE A 28 65.32 16.53 -20.68
C PHE A 28 63.81 16.31 -20.46
N PHE A 29 63.31 15.07 -20.45
CA PHE A 29 61.96 14.77 -19.94
C PHE A 29 61.99 13.38 -19.31
N CYS A 30 62.35 13.30 -18.03
CA CYS A 30 61.96 12.18 -17.19
C CYS A 30 60.49 12.41 -16.84
N GLN A 31 59.58 12.17 -17.80
CA GLN A 31 58.20 11.91 -17.43
C GLN A 31 58.23 10.52 -16.83
N ASP A 32 58.33 10.48 -15.50
CA ASP A 32 58.22 9.26 -14.72
C ASP A 32 56.90 8.58 -15.10
N LEU A 33 56.98 7.63 -16.02
CA LEU A 33 56.10 6.47 -16.05
C LEU A 33 56.38 5.69 -14.76
N VAL A 34 55.92 6.25 -13.65
CA VAL A 34 55.63 5.47 -12.46
C VAL A 34 54.58 4.48 -12.93
N TRP A 35 55.02 3.26 -13.18
CA TRP A 35 54.15 2.11 -13.22
C TRP A 35 53.39 2.11 -11.91
N GLY A 36 52.19 2.67 -11.92
CA GLY A 36 51.23 2.55 -10.84
C GLY A 36 51.00 1.06 -10.66
N LYS A 37 51.72 0.48 -9.69
CA LYS A 37 51.42 -0.84 -9.16
C LYS A 37 49.93 -0.81 -8.86
N ASN A 38 49.14 -1.62 -9.58
CA ASN A 38 47.79 -1.95 -9.13
C ASN A 38 47.96 -2.57 -7.75
N PHE A 39 47.80 -1.77 -6.69
CA PHE A 39 47.51 -2.29 -5.38
C PHE A 39 46.12 -2.91 -5.51
N SER A 40 46.08 -4.19 -5.87
CA SER A 40 45.00 -5.04 -5.39
C SER A 40 45.16 -5.14 -3.88
N ALA A 41 44.81 -4.04 -3.20
CA ALA A 41 44.62 -4.03 -1.77
C ALA A 41 43.42 -4.94 -1.51
N GLY A 42 43.70 -6.16 -1.12
CA GLY A 42 42.66 -7.07 -0.64
C GLY A 42 42.02 -6.46 0.59
N PHE A 43 40.69 -6.53 0.65
CA PHE A 43 39.95 -6.22 1.87
C PHE A 43 40.54 -7.01 3.03
N THR A 44 40.88 -6.32 4.11
CA THR A 44 41.33 -7.02 5.31
C THR A 44 40.14 -7.75 5.94
N LEU A 45 40.37 -8.93 6.53
CA LEU A 45 39.31 -9.66 7.25
C LEU A 45 38.71 -8.82 8.38
N LEU A 46 39.54 -7.97 9.00
CA LEU A 46 39.13 -7.06 10.07
C LEU A 46 38.17 -5.98 9.56
N GLU A 47 38.39 -5.48 8.35
CA GLU A 47 37.55 -4.44 7.75
C GLU A 47 36.15 -4.97 7.42
N ILE A 48 36.04 -6.18 6.86
CA ILE A 48 34.72 -6.79 6.64
C ILE A 48 34.04 -7.13 7.97
N LEU A 49 34.79 -7.63 8.97
CA LEU A 49 34.24 -7.97 10.29
C LEU A 49 33.64 -6.74 11.00
N LEU A 50 34.33 -5.59 10.94
CA LEU A 50 33.82 -4.37 11.54
C LEU A 50 32.59 -3.84 10.78
N VAL A 51 32.59 -3.93 9.44
CA VAL A 51 31.45 -3.45 8.63
C VAL A 51 30.19 -4.25 8.91
N ILE A 52 30.25 -5.58 8.97
CA ILE A 52 29.07 -6.39 9.29
C ILE A 52 28.58 -6.14 10.72
N ALA A 53 29.49 -5.90 11.66
CA ALA A 53 29.14 -5.52 13.04
C ALA A 53 28.42 -4.16 13.08
N LEU A 54 28.89 -3.18 12.29
CA LEU A 54 28.26 -1.87 12.20
C LEU A 54 26.87 -1.94 11.54
N ILE A 55 26.73 -2.68 10.44
CA ILE A 55 25.45 -2.86 9.75
C ILE A 55 24.42 -3.52 10.68
N ALA A 56 24.82 -4.50 11.48
CA ALA A 56 23.94 -5.14 12.46
C ALA A 56 23.39 -4.13 13.49
N ILE A 57 24.25 -3.25 14.02
CA ILE A 57 23.84 -2.22 14.99
C ILE A 57 22.88 -1.21 14.34
N LEU A 58 23.21 -0.71 13.14
CA LEU A 58 22.37 0.24 12.42
C LEU A 58 21.00 -0.35 12.07
N ALA A 59 20.95 -1.61 11.64
CA ALA A 59 19.71 -2.28 11.28
C ALA A 59 18.75 -2.38 12.49
N VAL A 60 19.25 -2.70 13.68
CA VAL A 60 18.43 -2.76 14.91
C VAL A 60 17.82 -1.39 15.23
N ILE A 61 18.61 -0.31 15.19
CA ILE A 61 18.12 1.05 15.47
C ILE A 61 17.01 1.46 14.50
N VAL A 62 17.17 1.16 13.22
CA VAL A 62 16.17 1.51 12.19
C VAL A 62 14.83 0.81 12.42
N ILE A 63 14.85 -0.47 12.83
CA ILE A 63 13.61 -1.21 13.14
C ILE A 63 12.87 -0.56 14.32
N PHE A 64 13.59 -0.12 15.36
CA PHE A 64 12.97 0.60 16.48
C PHE A 64 12.49 2.00 16.09
N ALA A 65 13.13 2.65 15.11
CA ALA A 65 12.72 3.97 14.63
C ALA A 65 11.42 3.93 13.82
N ILE A 66 11.13 2.82 13.14
CA ILE A 66 9.87 2.61 12.42
C ILE A 66 8.85 2.10 13.43
N ASN A 67 7.94 2.95 13.92
CA ASN A 67 6.85 2.54 14.81
C ASN A 67 5.94 1.51 14.11
N PRO A 68 6.06 0.19 14.37
CA PRO A 68 5.29 -0.81 13.63
C PRO A 68 3.79 -0.71 13.96
N GLY A 69 3.47 -0.31 15.19
CA GLY A 69 2.09 -0.10 15.65
C GLY A 69 1.35 0.95 14.81
N ARG A 70 2.02 2.05 14.44
CA ARG A 70 1.41 3.11 13.61
C ARG A 70 1.10 2.61 12.20
N GLN A 71 1.99 1.82 11.60
CA GLN A 71 1.76 1.26 10.26
C GLN A 71 0.63 0.23 10.26
N LEU A 72 0.54 -0.61 11.29
CA LEU A 72 -0.57 -1.56 11.43
C LEU A 72 -1.91 -0.83 11.64
N ALA A 73 -1.93 0.23 12.45
CA ALA A 73 -3.12 1.07 12.63
C ALA A 73 -3.56 1.73 11.31
N GLN A 74 -2.61 2.23 10.51
CA GLN A 74 -2.90 2.78 9.18
C GLN A 74 -3.46 1.71 8.22
N ALA A 75 -2.92 0.49 8.25
CA ALA A 75 -3.44 -0.62 7.44
C ALA A 75 -4.89 -0.99 7.84
N ARG A 76 -5.19 -1.03 9.15
CA ARG A 76 -6.56 -1.26 9.64
C ARG A 76 -7.51 -0.13 9.27
N ASN A 77 -7.08 1.14 9.39
CA ASN A 77 -7.87 2.28 8.93
C ASN A 77 -8.12 2.26 7.41
N ALA A 78 -7.15 1.80 6.61
CA ALA A 78 -7.35 1.62 5.17
C ALA A 78 -8.40 0.53 4.88
N GLN A 79 -8.36 -0.59 5.61
CA GLN A 79 -9.38 -1.65 5.52
C GLN A 79 -10.77 -1.10 5.89
N ARG A 80 -10.90 -0.38 7.02
CA ARG A 80 -12.15 0.28 7.43
C ARG A 80 -12.72 1.20 6.35
N LYS A 81 -11.88 1.97 5.65
CA LYS A 81 -12.33 2.82 4.53
C LYS A 81 -12.91 2.01 3.38
N VAL A 82 -12.31 0.86 3.06
CA VAL A 82 -12.84 -0.04 2.03
C VAL A 82 -14.17 -0.64 2.47
N ASP A 83 -14.26 -1.07 3.73
CA ASP A 83 -15.44 -1.72 4.29
C ASP A 83 -16.63 -0.76 4.37
N THR A 84 -16.44 0.46 4.86
CA THR A 84 -17.51 1.48 4.91
C THR A 84 -18.02 1.83 3.52
N ASN A 85 -17.13 1.97 2.53
CA ASN A 85 -17.53 2.18 1.14
C ASN A 85 -18.27 0.97 0.55
N THR A 86 -17.85 -0.25 0.88
CA THR A 86 -18.48 -1.49 0.40
C THR A 86 -19.90 -1.61 0.93
N ILE A 87 -20.10 -1.40 2.24
CA ILE A 87 -21.42 -1.40 2.87
C ILE A 87 -22.30 -0.31 2.23
N LEU A 88 -21.78 0.91 2.11
CA LEU A 88 -22.52 2.03 1.53
C LEU A 88 -22.96 1.71 0.09
N ASN A 89 -22.05 1.22 -0.74
CA ASN A 89 -22.38 0.86 -2.12
C ASN A 89 -23.44 -0.26 -2.18
N ALA A 90 -23.38 -1.25 -1.30
CA ALA A 90 -24.40 -2.30 -1.22
C ALA A 90 -25.78 -1.74 -0.86
N VAL A 91 -25.86 -0.85 0.15
CA VAL A 91 -27.10 -0.17 0.52
C VAL A 91 -27.66 0.65 -0.66
N TYR A 92 -26.81 1.38 -1.37
CA TYR A 92 -27.25 2.16 -2.54
C TYR A 92 -27.71 1.29 -3.70
N GLN A 93 -27.03 0.16 -3.96
CA GLN A 93 -27.47 -0.78 -4.99
C GLN A 93 -28.83 -1.38 -4.65
N TYR A 94 -29.06 -1.75 -3.39
CA TYR A 94 -30.37 -2.18 -2.92
C TYR A 94 -31.43 -1.11 -3.14
N ALA A 95 -31.13 0.15 -2.82
CA ALA A 95 -32.08 1.25 -3.02
C ALA A 95 -32.40 1.47 -4.51
N LEU A 96 -31.44 1.31 -5.41
CA LEU A 96 -31.68 1.39 -6.85
C LEU A 96 -32.62 0.29 -7.35
N ASP A 97 -32.48 -0.94 -6.84
CA ASP A 97 -33.30 -2.08 -7.24
C ASP A 97 -34.70 -2.05 -6.55
N ASN A 98 -34.85 -1.36 -5.42
CA ASN A 98 -36.09 -1.27 -4.63
C ASN A 98 -36.79 0.10 -4.70
N ASN A 99 -36.80 0.74 -5.88
CA ASN A 99 -37.52 2.00 -6.14
C ASN A 99 -37.13 3.17 -5.22
N GLY A 100 -35.89 3.20 -4.73
CA GLY A 100 -35.36 4.22 -3.81
C GLY A 100 -35.58 3.93 -2.33
N ASN A 101 -36.19 2.78 -1.98
CA ASN A 101 -36.37 2.39 -0.58
C ASN A 101 -35.05 1.89 0.02
N LEU A 102 -34.69 2.43 1.17
CA LEU A 102 -33.56 1.95 1.98
C LEU A 102 -33.96 0.72 2.80
N PRO A 103 -33.00 -0.13 3.19
CA PRO A 103 -33.27 -1.23 4.13
C PRO A 103 -33.86 -0.71 5.46
N ASP A 104 -34.86 -1.42 5.99
CA ASP A 104 -35.66 -0.97 7.14
C ASP A 104 -34.86 -0.84 8.45
N GLY A 105 -33.70 -1.52 8.55
CA GLY A 105 -32.85 -1.49 9.75
C GLY A 105 -32.09 -0.18 9.99
N ILE A 106 -32.00 0.72 9.00
CA ILE A 106 -31.21 1.95 9.15
C ILE A 106 -31.99 3.02 9.91
N GLN A 107 -31.51 3.34 11.11
CA GLN A 107 -32.09 4.37 11.98
C GLN A 107 -31.77 5.79 11.50
N SER A 108 -32.64 6.74 11.83
CA SER A 108 -32.44 8.16 11.51
C SER A 108 -31.64 8.85 12.62
N ALA A 109 -30.46 9.39 12.29
CA ALA A 109 -29.66 10.18 13.23
C ALA A 109 -28.82 11.23 12.49
N ALA A 110 -28.48 12.33 13.18
CA ALA A 110 -27.64 13.38 12.61
C ALA A 110 -26.17 12.94 12.44
N ASN A 111 -25.70 12.05 13.32
CA ASN A 111 -24.36 11.51 13.33
C ASN A 111 -24.40 10.05 13.78
N CYS A 112 -23.60 9.22 13.14
CA CYS A 112 -23.39 7.83 13.47
C CYS A 112 -22.65 7.62 14.79
N LEU A 113 -21.70 8.50 15.15
CA LEU A 113 -20.85 8.31 16.33
C LEU A 113 -21.58 8.57 17.65
N ASP A 114 -22.64 9.38 17.60
CA ASP A 114 -23.49 9.70 18.75
C ASP A 114 -24.65 8.68 18.89
N ALA A 115 -24.84 7.82 17.89
CA ALA A 115 -25.87 6.79 17.87
C ALA A 115 -25.29 5.46 18.36
N SER A 116 -25.30 5.27 19.68
CA SER A 116 -24.87 4.00 20.32
C SER A 116 -25.66 2.78 19.84
N GLU A 117 -26.84 3.00 19.25
CA GLU A 117 -27.74 1.99 18.71
C GLU A 117 -27.69 1.91 17.17
N ALA A 118 -26.60 2.35 16.53
CA ALA A 118 -26.46 2.32 15.07
C ALA A 118 -25.58 1.17 14.56
N GLU A 119 -25.17 0.23 15.42
CA GLU A 119 -24.26 -0.85 15.02
C GLU A 119 -24.92 -1.87 14.10
N ILE A 120 -24.25 -2.15 12.99
CA ILE A 120 -24.66 -3.12 11.97
C ILE A 120 -24.47 -4.54 12.50
N CYS A 121 -25.49 -5.37 12.28
CA CYS A 121 -25.47 -6.80 12.61
C CYS A 121 -24.52 -7.59 11.71
N GLN A 122 -23.87 -8.61 12.27
CA GLN A 122 -23.18 -9.65 11.51
C GLN A 122 -24.19 -10.45 10.66
N THR A 123 -23.73 -10.95 9.51
CA THR A 123 -24.54 -11.82 8.64
C THR A 123 -25.10 -13.01 9.41
N GLY A 124 -26.39 -13.28 9.20
CA GLY A 124 -27.11 -14.38 9.85
C GLY A 124 -27.51 -14.11 11.30
N HIS A 125 -27.30 -12.89 11.81
CA HIS A 125 -27.69 -12.51 13.16
C HIS A 125 -28.64 -11.31 13.13
N SER A 126 -29.72 -11.40 13.91
CA SER A 126 -30.66 -10.30 14.17
C SER A 126 -30.76 -9.96 15.66
N ASP A 127 -30.15 -10.78 16.51
CA ASP A 127 -30.28 -10.69 17.96
C ASP A 127 -29.11 -9.91 18.54
N TYR A 128 -29.41 -9.03 19.50
CA TYR A 128 -28.42 -8.21 20.22
C TYR A 128 -27.54 -7.35 19.32
N CYS A 129 -28.07 -6.88 18.19
CA CYS A 129 -27.47 -5.88 17.31
C CYS A 129 -28.60 -4.95 16.84
N HIS A 130 -28.30 -3.69 16.52
CA HIS A 130 -29.35 -2.67 16.37
C HIS A 130 -29.80 -2.48 14.92
N VAL A 131 -28.87 -2.49 13.97
CA VAL A 131 -29.15 -2.25 12.55
C VAL A 131 -29.07 -3.58 11.79
N ASN A 132 -30.23 -4.18 11.56
CA ASN A 132 -30.33 -5.40 10.76
C ASN A 132 -30.34 -5.07 9.26
N LEU A 133 -29.35 -5.58 8.53
CA LEU A 133 -29.22 -5.42 7.08
C LEU A 133 -29.20 -6.78 6.37
N SER A 134 -29.91 -7.78 6.90
CA SER A 134 -29.94 -9.14 6.33
C SER A 134 -30.41 -9.15 4.87
N GLU A 135 -31.29 -8.22 4.49
CA GLU A 135 -31.78 -8.03 3.12
C GLU A 135 -30.65 -7.85 2.09
N LEU A 136 -29.53 -7.26 2.50
CA LEU A 136 -28.36 -7.07 1.63
C LEU A 136 -27.59 -8.37 1.40
N THR A 137 -27.63 -9.30 2.37
CA THR A 137 -26.85 -10.54 2.38
C THR A 137 -27.64 -11.78 1.99
N ASP A 138 -28.94 -11.83 2.23
CA ASP A 138 -29.78 -13.02 2.04
C ASP A 138 -29.84 -13.49 0.58
N SER A 139 -29.84 -12.53 -0.35
CA SER A 139 -29.81 -12.81 -1.79
C SER A 139 -28.40 -13.02 -2.34
N GLY A 140 -27.36 -12.67 -1.58
CA GLY A 140 -25.97 -12.61 -2.06
C GLY A 140 -25.72 -11.65 -3.24
N ARG A 141 -26.74 -10.86 -3.64
CA ARG A 141 -26.71 -10.00 -4.83
C ARG A 141 -25.93 -8.71 -4.61
N TYR A 142 -26.10 -8.10 -3.43
CA TYR A 142 -25.48 -6.82 -3.08
C TYR A 142 -24.24 -7.00 -2.21
N LEU A 143 -24.28 -8.00 -1.32
CA LEU A 143 -23.17 -8.34 -0.45
C LEU A 143 -23.24 -9.83 -0.08
N VAL A 144 -22.10 -10.52 -0.05
CA VAL A 144 -22.06 -11.95 0.33
C VAL A 144 -22.07 -12.11 1.86
N SER A 145 -21.35 -11.24 2.55
CA SER A 145 -21.28 -11.18 4.01
C SER A 145 -20.91 -9.77 4.46
N MET A 146 -21.39 -9.38 5.63
CA MET A 146 -21.03 -8.10 6.24
C MET A 146 -19.53 -8.11 6.59
N PRO A 147 -18.75 -7.13 6.13
CA PRO A 147 -17.35 -7.01 6.52
C PRO A 147 -17.27 -6.68 8.01
N GLN A 148 -16.26 -7.22 8.69
CA GLN A 148 -16.06 -7.05 10.13
C GLN A 148 -14.82 -6.21 10.40
N ASP A 149 -14.94 -5.30 11.37
CA ASP A 149 -13.83 -4.45 11.78
C ASP A 149 -12.66 -5.29 12.33
N PRO A 150 -11.41 -4.99 11.94
CA PRO A 150 -10.24 -5.75 12.39
C PRO A 150 -9.95 -5.65 13.89
N SER A 151 -10.53 -4.68 14.60
CA SER A 151 -10.45 -4.58 16.06
C SER A 151 -11.56 -5.36 16.78
N GLY A 152 -12.51 -5.94 16.04
CA GLY A 152 -13.66 -6.66 16.59
C GLY A 152 -14.94 -5.82 16.66
N PRO A 153 -16.01 -6.37 17.26
CA PRO A 153 -17.27 -5.64 17.44
C PRO A 153 -17.08 -4.35 18.25
N TYR A 154 -17.92 -3.35 18.01
CA TYR A 154 -17.80 -2.05 18.67
C TYR A 154 -18.58 -2.01 20.00
N ALA A 155 -19.86 -2.35 19.98
CA ALA A 155 -20.73 -2.25 21.16
C ALA A 155 -21.43 -3.58 21.49
N THR A 156 -21.67 -4.42 20.48
CA THR A 156 -22.51 -5.61 20.62
C THR A 156 -21.81 -6.90 20.24
N ALA A 157 -22.15 -8.01 20.90
CA ALA A 157 -21.50 -9.30 20.68
C ALA A 157 -21.62 -9.82 19.24
N ASN A 158 -22.73 -9.47 18.56
CA ASN A 158 -23.01 -9.86 17.16
C ASN A 158 -22.86 -8.69 16.18
N GLY A 159 -22.20 -7.61 16.60
CA GLY A 159 -21.94 -6.45 15.77
C GLY A 159 -20.72 -6.64 14.88
N VAL A 160 -20.69 -5.95 13.74
CA VAL A 160 -19.52 -5.95 12.87
C VAL A 160 -18.52 -4.83 13.17
N GLY A 161 -18.83 -3.92 14.11
CA GLY A 161 -17.97 -2.79 14.44
C GLY A 161 -18.15 -1.54 13.54
N TYR A 162 -19.14 -1.56 12.65
CA TYR A 162 -19.53 -0.42 11.81
C TYR A 162 -20.91 0.10 12.19
N LEU A 163 -21.09 1.43 12.08
CA LEU A 163 -22.34 2.11 12.39
C LEU A 163 -23.00 2.62 11.11
N ALA A 164 -24.32 2.53 11.03
CA ALA A 164 -25.10 3.03 9.88
C ALA A 164 -26.27 3.90 10.34
N VAL A 165 -26.38 5.10 9.77
CA VAL A 165 -27.49 6.03 10.02
C VAL A 165 -27.96 6.65 8.72
N LYS A 166 -29.20 7.14 8.70
CA LYS A 166 -29.74 7.96 7.60
C LYS A 166 -30.12 9.35 8.10
N ASP A 167 -30.01 10.34 7.22
CA ASP A 167 -30.53 11.68 7.46
C ASP A 167 -31.99 11.82 7.03
N ALA A 168 -32.58 13.01 7.26
CA ALA A 168 -33.95 13.33 6.86
C ALA A 168 -34.18 13.32 5.32
N ASN A 169 -33.10 13.38 4.53
CA ASN A 169 -33.13 13.32 3.07
C ASN A 169 -32.86 11.91 2.53
N SER A 170 -32.87 10.89 3.39
CA SER A 170 -32.53 9.51 3.04
C SER A 170 -31.09 9.33 2.52
N ARG A 171 -30.16 10.18 2.95
CA ARG A 171 -28.72 10.02 2.73
C ARG A 171 -28.15 9.11 3.79
N VAL A 172 -27.51 8.02 3.37
CA VAL A 172 -26.96 7.04 4.29
C VAL A 172 -25.53 7.41 4.62
N THR A 173 -25.19 7.37 5.91
CA THR A 173 -23.85 7.58 6.44
C THR A 173 -23.38 6.32 7.14
N ILE A 174 -22.24 5.79 6.71
CA ILE A 174 -21.57 4.65 7.36
C ILE A 174 -20.31 5.14 8.05
N CYS A 175 -20.08 4.67 9.27
CA CYS A 175 -18.95 5.12 10.10
C CYS A 175 -18.22 3.96 10.75
N ALA A 176 -16.91 4.16 10.94
CA ALA A 176 -16.06 3.25 11.67
C ALA A 176 -15.59 3.92 12.98
N PRO A 177 -16.27 3.67 14.12
CA PRO A 177 -15.90 4.27 15.40
C PRO A 177 -14.59 3.70 15.96
N GLY A 178 -14.18 2.50 15.52
CA GLY A 178 -12.91 1.88 15.87
C GLY A 178 -11.68 2.47 15.16
N ALA A 179 -11.82 3.60 14.47
CA ALA A 179 -10.71 4.25 13.77
C ALA A 179 -9.61 4.68 14.74
N GLU A 180 -8.36 4.39 14.37
CA GLU A 180 -7.19 4.62 15.21
C GLU A 180 -6.45 5.90 14.82
N LEU A 181 -5.54 6.35 15.69
CA LEU A 181 -4.72 7.55 15.47
C LEU A 181 -5.53 8.86 15.37
N GLU A 182 -6.64 8.94 16.11
CA GLU A 182 -7.55 10.11 16.14
C GLU A 182 -8.13 10.46 14.75
N GLU A 183 -8.16 9.49 13.84
CA GLU A 183 -8.77 9.63 12.53
C GLU A 183 -10.28 9.35 12.61
N THR A 184 -11.10 10.19 11.97
CA THR A 184 -12.54 9.93 11.82
C THR A 184 -12.81 9.39 10.43
N ILE A 185 -13.38 8.19 10.34
CA ILE A 185 -13.73 7.54 9.07
C ILE A 185 -15.25 7.47 8.97
N SER A 186 -15.82 8.30 8.11
CA SER A 186 -17.23 8.26 7.73
C SER A 186 -17.40 8.51 6.24
N VAL A 187 -18.40 7.88 5.65
CA VAL A 187 -18.75 8.07 4.24
C VAL A 187 -20.25 8.27 4.14
N THR A 188 -20.67 9.34 3.46
CA THR A 188 -22.08 9.67 3.22
C THR A 188 -22.32 9.77 1.73
N ARG A 189 -23.45 9.25 1.27
CA ARG A 189 -23.88 9.39 -0.13
C ARG A 189 -25.34 9.84 -0.24
#